data_AF-A0A926UZY1-F1
#
_entry.id   AF-A0A926UZY1-F1
#
_cell.length_a   1.000
_cell.length_b   1.000
_cell.length_c   1.000
_cell.angle_alpha   90.00
_cell.angle_beta   90.00
_cell.angle_gamma   90.00
#
_symmetry.space_group_name_H-M   'P 1'
#
loop_
_entity.id
_entity.type
_entity.pdbx_description
1 polymer ?
#
loop_
_entity_poly.entity_id
_entity_poly.type
_entity_poly.pdbx_seq_one_letter_code
_entity_poly.pdbx_strand_id
1 'polypeptide(L)'
;MKANEFCRNWFKATPEQESSRGYRQQCVTLLAKVLGVKENTIQRWGSGVDFEKMPEEYEVTLAYADTIRAMLEAAYEDTRLIEAVFEKLKNRN
;
A
#
# COMPACT_ATOMS: atom_id res chain seq x y z
N MET A 1 -1.43 -8.91 5.23
CA MET A 1 -0.31 -7.95 5.36
C MET A 1 -0.74 -6.83 6.28
N LYS A 2 0.09 -6.46 7.26
CA LYS A 2 -0.27 -5.38 8.20
C LYS A 2 -0.09 -4.00 7.57
N ALA A 3 -0.83 -3.01 8.06
CA ALA A 3 -0.84 -1.66 7.49
C ALA A 3 0.51 -0.94 7.63
N ASN A 4 1.18 -1.07 8.79
CA ASN A 4 2.52 -0.54 9.01
C ASN A 4 3.55 -1.12 8.03
N GLU A 5 3.52 -2.44 7.84
CA GLU A 5 4.37 -3.18 6.93
C GLU A 5 4.15 -2.72 5.48
N PHE A 6 2.88 -2.59 5.07
CA PHE A 6 2.53 -2.08 3.74
C PHE A 6 3.08 -0.69 3.50
N CYS A 7 2.87 0.24 4.44
CA CYS A 7 3.43 1.59 4.35
C CYS A 7 4.95 1.59 4.26
N ARG A 8 5.61 0.80 5.13
CA ARG A 8 7.07 0.71 5.17
C ARG A 8 7.62 0.27 3.83
N ASN A 9 7.04 -0.78 3.27
CA ASN A 9 7.42 -1.31 1.96
C ASN A 9 7.18 -0.28 0.85
N TRP A 10 6.03 0.40 0.88
CA TRP A 10 5.67 1.39 -0.12
C TRP A 10 6.61 2.61 -0.13
N PHE A 11 6.91 3.14 1.04
CA PHE A 11 7.75 4.34 1.19
C PHE A 11 9.24 4.03 1.32
N LYS A 12 9.61 2.75 1.39
CA LYS A 12 10.98 2.28 1.70
C LYS A 12 11.50 2.95 2.98
N ALA A 13 10.62 3.07 3.97
CA ALA A 13 10.85 3.87 5.16
C ALA A 13 11.85 3.20 6.11
N THR A 14 12.79 3.97 6.65
CA THR A 14 13.62 3.56 7.78
C THR A 14 12.89 3.75 9.11
N PRO A 15 13.34 3.12 10.22
CA PRO A 15 12.74 3.32 11.54
C PRO A 15 12.67 4.79 11.99
N GLU A 16 13.68 5.60 11.61
CA GLU A 16 13.70 7.04 11.90
C GLU A 16 12.60 7.78 11.11
N GLN A 17 12.38 7.39 9.85
CA GLN A 17 11.31 7.96 9.03
C GLN A 17 9.93 7.54 9.53
N GLU A 18 9.76 6.32 10.02
CA GLU A 18 8.50 5.87 10.63
C GLU A 18 8.12 6.69 11.85
N SER A 19 9.12 7.17 12.59
CA SER A 19 8.96 8.04 13.77
C SER A 19 8.81 9.52 13.41
N SER A 20 8.97 9.88 12.14
CA SER A 20 8.97 11.27 11.71
C SER A 20 7.56 11.89 11.67
N ARG A 21 7.49 13.20 11.91
CA ARG A 21 6.24 13.94 11.82
C ARG A 21 5.73 13.91 10.37
N GLY A 22 4.54 13.35 10.18
CA GLY A 22 3.85 13.31 8.89
C GLY A 22 3.85 11.93 8.22
N TYR A 23 4.73 11.00 8.63
CA TYR A 23 4.74 9.63 8.08
C TYR A 23 3.38 8.95 8.26
N ARG A 24 2.79 9.05 9.45
CA ARG A 24 1.44 8.52 9.69
C ARG A 24 0.40 9.12 8.75
N GLN A 25 0.47 10.41 8.44
CA GLN A 25 -0.50 11.04 7.54
C GLN A 25 -0.30 10.54 6.10
N GLN A 26 0.94 10.31 5.66
CA GLN A 26 1.24 9.69 4.38
C GLN A 26 0.64 8.27 4.29
N CYS A 27 0.77 7.47 5.36
CA CYS A 27 0.10 6.19 5.48
C CYS A 27 -1.41 6.28 5.35
N VAL A 28 -2.04 7.21 6.08
CA VAL A 28 -3.50 7.42 6.04
C VAL A 28 -3.97 7.69 4.60
N THR A 29 -3.31 8.61 3.90
CA THR A 29 -3.65 8.95 2.52
C THR A 29 -3.42 7.77 1.56
N LEU A 30 -2.32 7.04 1.71
CA LEU A 30 -2.02 5.86 0.90
C LEU A 30 -3.06 4.75 1.11
N LEU A 31 -3.34 4.38 2.35
CA LEU A 31 -4.29 3.32 2.71
C LEU A 31 -5.69 3.67 2.23
N ALA A 32 -6.13 4.92 2.42
CA ALA A 32 -7.41 5.39 1.91
C ALA A 32 -7.55 5.19 0.39
N LYS A 33 -6.48 5.51 -0.36
CA LYS A 33 -6.45 5.36 -1.82
C LYS A 33 -6.46 3.90 -2.26
N VAL A 34 -5.65 3.04 -1.64
CA VAL A 34 -5.53 1.62 -2.00
C VAL A 34 -6.79 0.84 -1.64
N LEU A 35 -7.38 1.13 -0.47
CA LEU A 35 -8.54 0.41 0.04
C LEU A 35 -9.88 1.01 -0.42
N GLY A 36 -9.87 2.18 -1.08
CA GLY A 36 -11.08 2.83 -1.57
C GLY A 36 -11.99 3.37 -0.46
N VAL A 37 -11.42 3.71 0.69
CA VAL A 37 -12.17 4.24 1.86
C VAL A 37 -11.74 5.66 2.20
N LYS A 38 -12.53 6.36 3.02
CA LYS A 38 -12.20 7.72 3.46
C LYS A 38 -11.03 7.70 4.44
N GLU A 39 -10.15 8.71 4.39
CA GLU A 39 -9.06 8.87 5.37
C GLU A 39 -9.58 8.85 6.82
N ASN A 40 -10.75 9.44 7.07
CA ASN A 40 -11.38 9.47 8.39
C ASN A 40 -11.72 8.06 8.92
N THR A 41 -11.95 7.09 8.03
CA THR A 41 -12.11 5.68 8.40
C THR A 41 -10.78 5.09 8.85
N ILE A 42 -9.71 5.33 8.09
CA ILE A 42 -8.35 4.87 8.44
C ILE A 42 -7.89 5.47 9.78
N GLN A 43 -8.16 6.76 10.02
CA GLN A 43 -7.79 7.42 11.26
C GLN A 43 -8.42 6.79 12.51
N ARG A 44 -9.58 6.13 12.37
CA ARG A 44 -10.25 5.42 13.48
C ARG A 44 -9.62 4.07 13.79
N TRP A 45 -8.73 3.57 12.94
CA TRP A 45 -8.08 2.28 13.14
C TRP A 45 -6.95 2.30 14.16
N GLY A 46 -6.52 3.47 14.61
CA GLY A 46 -5.47 3.59 15.62
C GLY A 46 -4.81 4.96 15.58
N SER A 47 -4.26 5.40 16.71
CA SER A 47 -3.46 6.64 16.76
C SER A 47 -2.00 6.41 16.32
N GLY A 48 -1.51 5.17 16.39
CA GLY A 48 -0.19 4.77 15.94
C GLY A 48 -0.09 4.56 14.43
N VAL A 49 1.09 4.09 14.00
CA VAL A 49 1.36 3.64 12.62
C VAL A 49 0.96 2.19 12.39
N ASP A 50 0.60 1.47 13.44
CA ASP A 50 0.21 0.05 13.39
C ASP A 50 -1.24 -0.17 12.96
N PHE A 51 -2.10 0.83 13.12
CA PHE A 51 -3.54 0.77 12.76
C PHE A 51 -4.21 -0.48 13.34
N GLU A 52 -4.11 -0.66 14.65
CA GLU A 52 -4.40 -1.89 15.39
C GLU A 52 -5.85 -2.41 15.23
N LYS A 53 -6.79 -1.53 14.85
CA LYS A 53 -8.20 -1.84 14.63
C LYS A 53 -8.58 -1.96 13.15
N MET A 54 -7.61 -2.07 12.25
CA MET A 54 -7.88 -2.34 10.84
C MET A 54 -8.58 -3.71 10.71
N PRO A 55 -9.73 -3.80 10.02
CA PRO A 55 -10.37 -5.09 9.75
C PRO A 55 -9.51 -6.02 8.91
N GLU A 56 -9.53 -7.33 9.23
CA GLU A 56 -8.69 -8.34 8.58
C GLU A 56 -8.93 -8.46 7.05
N GLU A 57 -10.14 -8.18 6.58
CA GLU A 57 -10.47 -8.16 5.14
C GLU A 57 -9.57 -7.21 4.33
N TYR A 58 -9.11 -6.11 4.95
CA TYR A 58 -8.20 -5.18 4.29
C TYR A 58 -6.77 -5.71 4.24
N GLU A 59 -6.35 -6.61 5.13
CA GLU A 59 -5.01 -7.21 5.09
C GLU A 59 -4.76 -8.01 3.82
N VAL A 60 -5.80 -8.66 3.30
CA VAL A 60 -5.75 -9.42 2.05
C VAL A 60 -5.60 -8.46 0.87
N THR A 61 -6.38 -7.38 0.84
CA THR A 61 -6.28 -6.34 -0.19
C THR A 61 -4.91 -5.69 -0.21
N LEU A 62 -4.34 -5.36 0.96
CA LEU A 62 -2.99 -4.81 1.07
C LEU A 62 -1.91 -5.80 0.58
N ALA A 63 -2.06 -7.10 0.87
CA ALA A 63 -1.13 -8.12 0.39
C ALA A 63 -1.13 -8.23 -1.15
N TYR A 64 -2.31 -8.18 -1.77
CA TYR A 64 -2.41 -8.13 -3.24
C TYR A 64 -1.78 -6.86 -3.81
N ALA A 65 -2.07 -5.70 -3.22
CA ALA A 65 -1.50 -4.44 -3.65
C ALA A 65 0.04 -4.42 -3.55
N ASP A 66 0.61 -4.96 -2.47
CA ASP A 66 2.06 -5.06 -2.29
C ASP A 66 2.70 -6.03 -3.28
N THR A 67 2.04 -7.16 -3.55
CA THR A 67 2.50 -8.13 -4.56
C THR A 67 2.57 -7.47 -5.94
N ILE A 68 1.53 -6.73 -6.34
CA ILE A 68 1.52 -5.99 -7.61
C ILE A 68 2.62 -4.93 -7.62
N ARG A 69 2.78 -4.17 -6.54
CA ARG A 69 3.87 -3.18 -6.40
C ARG A 69 5.23 -3.83 -6.60
N ALA A 70 5.51 -4.93 -5.90
CA ALA A 70 6.79 -5.64 -5.99
C ALA A 70 7.03 -6.21 -7.39
N MET A 71 5.99 -6.77 -8.03
CA MET A 71 6.06 -7.19 -9.43
C MET A 71 6.38 -6.03 -10.36
N LEU A 72 5.76 -4.87 -10.17
CA LEU A 72 6.04 -3.67 -10.97
C LEU A 72 7.45 -3.14 -10.73
N GLU A 73 7.94 -3.12 -9.50
CA GLU A 73 9.32 -2.71 -9.20
C GLU A 73 10.33 -3.64 -9.89
N ALA A 74 10.14 -4.96 -9.79
CA ALA A 74 10.98 -5.93 -10.48
C ALA A 74 10.86 -5.80 -12.01
N ALA A 75 9.67 -5.50 -12.52
CA ALA A 75 9.43 -5.27 -13.94
C ALA A 75 9.96 -3.93 -14.43
N TYR A 76 10.18 -2.94 -13.56
CA TYR A 76 10.82 -1.69 -13.96
C TYR A 76 12.32 -1.87 -14.23
N GLU A 77 12.92 -2.96 -13.74
CA GLU A 77 14.26 -3.42 -14.14
C GLU A 77 14.24 -4.13 -15.52
N ASP A 78 13.06 -4.59 -15.99
CA ASP A 78 12.84 -5.20 -17.31
C ASP A 78 11.43 -4.86 -17.86
N THR A 79 11.33 -3.70 -18.53
CA THR A 79 10.09 -3.03 -18.97
C THR A 79 9.11 -3.89 -19.78
N ARG A 80 9.59 -5.02 -20.33
CA ARG A 80 8.80 -5.96 -21.15
C ARG A 80 7.65 -6.62 -20.38
N LEU A 81 7.79 -6.81 -19.06
CA LEU A 81 6.73 -7.45 -18.25
C LEU A 81 5.54 -6.50 -18.01
N ILE A 82 5.81 -5.20 -17.79
CA ILE A 82 4.78 -4.18 -17.59
C ILE A 82 3.90 -4.07 -18.83
N GLU A 83 4.49 -4.02 -20.01
CA GLU A 83 3.78 -3.95 -21.30
C GLU A 83 2.81 -5.13 -21.47
N ALA A 84 3.26 -6.34 -21.15
CA ALA A 84 2.43 -7.55 -21.26
C ALA A 84 1.23 -7.55 -20.30
N VAL A 85 1.40 -7.05 -19.06
CA VAL A 85 0.31 -6.95 -18.08
C VAL A 85 -0.70 -5.90 -18.50
N PHE A 86 -0.23 -4.72 -18.96
CA PHE A 86 -1.11 -3.66 -19.44
C PHE A 86 -1.96 -4.11 -20.63
N GLU A 87 -1.37 -4.80 -21.61
CA GLU A 87 -2.11 -5.34 -22.76
C GLU A 87 -3.17 -6.36 -22.33
N LYS A 88 -2.87 -7.22 -21.34
CA LYS A 88 -3.88 -8.14 -20.81
C LYS A 88 -5.02 -7.45 -20.09
N LEU A 89 -4.75 -6.37 -19.36
CA LEU A 89 -5.79 -5.61 -18.67
C LEU A 89 -6.64 -4.78 -19.64
N LYS A 90 -6.04 -4.24 -20.70
CA LYS A 90 -6.73 -3.47 -21.74
C LYS A 90 -7.69 -4.33 -22.56
N ASN A 91 -7.31 -5.58 -22.84
CA ASN A 91 -8.12 -6.54 -23.60
C ASN A 91 -9.22 -7.24 -22.77
N ARG A 92 -9.44 -6.81 -21.52
CA ARG A 92 -10.52 -7.32 -20.65
C ARG A 92 -11.77 -6.44 -20.61
N ASN A 93 -11.81 -5.33 -21.37
CA ASN A 93 -12.99 -4.49 -21.59
C ASN A 93 -13.43 -4.56 -23.06
#